data_AF-A0A1D6JHD9-F1
#
_entry.id   AF-A0A1D6JHD9-F1
#
_cell.length_a   1.000
_cell.length_b   1.000
_cell.length_c   1.000
_cell.angle_alpha   90.00
_cell.angle_beta   90.00
_cell.angle_gamma   90.00
#
_symmetry.space_group_name_H-M   'P 1'
#
loop_
_entity.id
_entity.type
_entity.pdbx_description
1 polymer ?
#
loop_
_entity_poly.entity_id
_entity_poly.type
_entity_poly.pdbx_seq_one_letter_code
_entity_poly.pdbx_strand_id
1 'polypeptide(L)'
;MIMQKSTMEKVYADECRKLKSQIAELEQKLEDATQSLNVAESNLAVRNAEVDSLQNSLKDLDELREFKADVDRKNQQTAEILKRQGAQLVELENLYKQEQVLRKRYYNTIEDMKGKIRVFCRLRPLSDKELSFEEKNIVCSPDEFTIAHPWKDEKSKQHIYDRVFDANTSQEEIFEDTKYLVQSAVDGYNVCIFAYGQTGSGKTFTIYGSDNNPGLTPRATSELFRVIKRDGNKYSFSLKIYGGALSR
;
A
#
# COMPACT_ATOMS: atom_id res chain seq x y z
N MET A 1 -45.67 -119.27 -32.68
CA MET A 1 -45.06 -118.08 -33.31
C MET A 1 -45.86 -116.78 -33.12
N ILE A 2 -47.19 -116.79 -32.92
CA ILE A 2 -47.98 -115.55 -32.76
C ILE A 2 -47.91 -114.95 -31.33
N MET A 3 -47.87 -115.78 -30.28
CA MET A 3 -47.79 -115.30 -28.88
C MET A 3 -46.46 -114.62 -28.52
N GLN A 4 -45.31 -115.11 -29.02
CA GLN A 4 -44.00 -114.51 -28.72
C GLN A 4 -43.83 -113.11 -29.32
N LYS A 5 -44.50 -112.82 -30.45
CA LYS A 5 -44.48 -111.50 -31.10
C LYS A 5 -45.26 -110.46 -30.27
N SER A 6 -46.44 -110.84 -29.75
CA SER A 6 -47.28 -110.01 -28.87
C SER A 6 -46.61 -109.66 -27.54
N THR A 7 -45.84 -110.58 -26.94
CA THR A 7 -45.15 -110.32 -25.67
C THR A 7 -43.98 -109.36 -25.87
N MET A 8 -43.25 -109.51 -26.98
CA MET A 8 -42.14 -108.64 -27.35
C MET A 8 -42.63 -107.21 -27.68
N GLU A 9 -43.78 -107.08 -28.36
CA GLU A 9 -44.43 -105.78 -28.62
C GLU A 9 -44.87 -105.05 -27.33
N LYS A 10 -45.34 -105.77 -26.31
CA LYS A 10 -45.71 -105.18 -25.01
C LYS A 10 -44.49 -104.69 -24.21
N VAL A 11 -43.43 -105.49 -24.14
CA VAL A 11 -42.19 -105.10 -23.44
C VAL A 11 -41.56 -103.88 -24.11
N TYR A 12 -41.53 -103.87 -25.45
CA TYR A 12 -41.04 -102.74 -26.23
C TYR A 12 -41.91 -101.48 -26.02
N ALA A 13 -43.24 -101.63 -25.94
CA ALA A 13 -44.15 -100.52 -25.66
C ALA A 13 -43.98 -99.93 -24.24
N ASP A 14 -43.68 -100.75 -23.24
CA ASP A 14 -43.41 -100.31 -21.88
C ASP A 14 -42.04 -99.63 -21.75
N GLU A 15 -41.00 -100.15 -22.41
CA GLU A 15 -39.70 -99.48 -22.52
C GLU A 15 -39.83 -98.12 -23.24
N CYS A 16 -40.56 -98.06 -24.35
CA CYS A 16 -40.86 -96.80 -25.03
C CYS A 16 -41.61 -95.81 -24.13
N ARG A 17 -42.54 -96.27 -23.28
CA ARG A 17 -43.24 -95.41 -22.31
C ARG A 17 -42.31 -94.89 -21.22
N LYS A 18 -41.45 -95.75 -20.69
CA LYS A 18 -40.48 -95.40 -19.64
C LYS A 18 -39.45 -94.41 -20.15
N LEU A 19 -38.92 -94.65 -21.34
CA LEU A 19 -38.01 -93.73 -22.03
C LEU A 19 -38.68 -92.39 -22.35
N LYS A 20 -39.94 -92.39 -22.83
CA LYS A 20 -40.70 -91.14 -23.04
C LYS A 20 -40.90 -90.34 -21.75
N SER A 21 -41.21 -91.01 -20.64
CA SER A 21 -41.37 -90.36 -19.33
C SER A 21 -40.05 -89.76 -18.84
N GLN A 22 -38.93 -90.48 -19.02
CA GLN A 22 -37.60 -90.00 -18.65
C GLN A 22 -37.15 -88.83 -19.53
N ILE A 23 -37.45 -88.87 -20.83
CA ILE A 23 -37.18 -87.77 -21.76
C ILE A 23 -37.96 -86.52 -21.32
N ALA A 24 -39.27 -86.64 -21.02
CA ALA A 24 -40.08 -85.52 -20.56
C ALA A 24 -39.59 -84.92 -19.22
N GLU A 25 -39.15 -85.75 -18.28
CA GLU A 25 -38.60 -85.29 -17.00
C GLU A 25 -37.25 -84.57 -17.19
N LEU A 26 -36.40 -85.07 -18.10
CA LEU A 26 -35.14 -84.42 -18.45
C LEU A 26 -35.35 -83.11 -19.22
N GLU A 27 -36.33 -83.05 -20.12
CA GLU A 27 -36.73 -81.83 -20.84
C GLU A 27 -37.20 -80.76 -19.86
N GLN A 28 -38.04 -81.10 -18.88
CA GLN A 28 -38.48 -80.15 -17.86
C GLN A 28 -37.31 -79.62 -17.02
N LYS A 29 -36.41 -80.52 -16.57
CA LYS A 29 -35.22 -80.09 -15.80
C LYS A 29 -34.28 -79.23 -16.63
N LEU A 30 -34.13 -79.52 -17.91
CA LEU A 30 -33.33 -78.71 -18.84
C LEU A 30 -33.94 -77.32 -18.99
N GLU A 31 -35.27 -77.22 -19.10
CA GLU A 31 -35.97 -75.94 -19.22
C GLU A 31 -35.88 -75.10 -17.94
N ASP A 32 -36.10 -75.70 -16.77
CA ASP A 32 -35.95 -75.03 -15.46
C ASP A 32 -34.51 -74.54 -15.24
N ALA A 33 -33.52 -75.36 -15.62
CA ALA A 33 -32.11 -74.99 -15.53
C ALA A 33 -31.75 -73.87 -16.51
N THR A 34 -32.31 -73.88 -17.74
CA THR A 34 -32.11 -72.83 -18.74
C THR A 34 -32.72 -71.50 -18.27
N GLN A 35 -33.91 -71.54 -17.69
CA GLN A 35 -34.57 -70.35 -17.14
C GLN A 35 -33.79 -69.78 -15.96
N SER A 36 -33.29 -70.63 -15.07
CA SER A 36 -32.44 -70.23 -13.95
C SER A 36 -31.11 -69.62 -14.42
N LEU A 37 -30.52 -70.20 -15.47
CA LEU A 37 -29.29 -69.67 -16.08
C LEU A 37 -29.52 -68.27 -16.67
N ASN A 38 -30.60 -68.06 -17.42
CA ASN A 38 -30.95 -66.76 -17.99
C ASN A 38 -31.13 -65.67 -16.91
N VAL A 39 -31.78 -66.01 -15.79
CA VAL A 39 -31.93 -65.07 -14.66
C VAL A 39 -30.58 -64.75 -14.01
N ALA A 40 -29.74 -65.77 -13.83
CA ALA A 40 -28.40 -65.58 -13.30
C ALA A 40 -27.54 -64.69 -14.22
N GLU A 41 -27.57 -64.92 -15.53
CA GLU A 41 -26.88 -64.12 -16.54
C GLU A 41 -27.36 -62.66 -16.55
N SER A 42 -28.67 -62.43 -16.46
CA SER A 42 -29.23 -61.08 -16.36
C SER A 42 -28.77 -60.35 -15.08
N ASN A 43 -28.77 -61.04 -13.93
CA ASN A 43 -28.27 -60.49 -12.69
C ASN A 43 -26.76 -60.20 -12.74
N LEU A 44 -25.98 -61.06 -13.40
CA LEU A 44 -24.54 -60.88 -13.60
C LEU A 44 -24.26 -59.63 -14.44
N ALA A 45 -25.05 -59.39 -15.49
CA ALA A 45 -24.95 -58.20 -16.32
C ALA A 45 -25.21 -56.91 -15.52
N VAL A 46 -26.24 -56.89 -14.67
CA VAL A 46 -26.55 -55.74 -13.79
C VAL A 46 -25.44 -55.49 -12.78
N ARG A 47 -24.93 -56.54 -12.13
CA ARG A 47 -23.81 -56.42 -11.18
C ARG A 47 -22.52 -55.96 -11.83
N ASN A 48 -22.22 -56.41 -13.04
CA ASN A 48 -21.06 -55.93 -13.79
C ASN A 48 -21.16 -54.43 -14.09
N ALA A 49 -22.33 -53.95 -14.54
CA ALA A 49 -22.54 -52.52 -14.75
C ALA A 49 -22.43 -51.69 -13.45
N GLU A 50 -22.91 -52.24 -12.33
CA GLU A 50 -22.78 -51.61 -11.01
C GLU A 50 -21.31 -51.55 -10.55
N VAL A 51 -20.54 -52.62 -10.78
CA VAL A 51 -19.09 -52.65 -10.52
C VAL A 51 -18.36 -51.61 -11.36
N ASP A 52 -18.67 -51.48 -12.65
CA ASP A 52 -18.06 -50.48 -13.54
C ASP A 52 -18.36 -49.04 -13.04
N SER A 53 -19.60 -48.80 -12.61
CA SER A 53 -19.99 -47.50 -12.03
C SER A 53 -19.26 -47.19 -10.73
N LEU A 54 -19.10 -48.19 -9.85
CA LEU A 54 -18.37 -48.03 -8.59
C LEU A 54 -16.87 -47.82 -8.83
N GLN A 55 -16.28 -48.48 -9.83
CA GLN A 55 -14.89 -48.26 -10.24
C GLN A 55 -14.65 -46.83 -10.73
N ASN A 56 -15.57 -46.29 -11.55
CA ASN A 56 -15.49 -44.89 -11.98
C ASN A 56 -15.60 -43.92 -10.79
N SER A 57 -16.55 -44.16 -9.88
CA SER A 57 -16.71 -43.32 -8.68
C SER A 57 -15.47 -43.37 -7.78
N LEU A 58 -14.82 -44.53 -7.67
CA LEU A 58 -13.56 -44.70 -6.93
C LEU A 58 -12.44 -43.85 -7.56
N LYS A 59 -12.34 -43.87 -8.89
CA LYS A 59 -11.36 -43.06 -9.62
C LYS A 59 -11.56 -41.56 -9.39
N ASP A 60 -12.80 -41.08 -9.50
CA ASP A 60 -13.12 -39.67 -9.23
C ASP A 60 -12.78 -39.27 -7.78
N LEU A 61 -12.97 -40.20 -6.83
CA LEU A 61 -12.68 -39.97 -5.42
C LEU A 61 -11.17 -39.91 -5.14
N ASP A 62 -10.37 -40.68 -5.87
CA ASP A 62 -8.91 -40.60 -5.82
C ASP A 62 -8.39 -39.28 -6.41
N GLU A 63 -8.94 -38.82 -7.54
CA GLU A 63 -8.61 -37.50 -8.13
C GLU A 63 -8.98 -36.34 -7.17
N LEU A 64 -10.13 -36.41 -6.51
CA LEU A 64 -10.54 -35.41 -5.51
C LEU A 64 -9.62 -35.39 -4.29
N ARG A 65 -9.12 -36.55 -3.85
CA ARG A 65 -8.16 -36.63 -2.74
C ARG A 65 -6.84 -35.97 -3.10
N GLU A 66 -6.36 -36.19 -4.31
CA GLU A 66 -5.13 -35.55 -4.81
C GLU A 66 -5.31 -34.02 -4.89
N PHE A 67 -6.42 -33.54 -5.46
CA PHE A 67 -6.72 -32.11 -5.53
C PHE A 67 -6.81 -31.46 -4.14
N LYS A 68 -7.46 -32.13 -3.18
CA LYS A 68 -7.56 -31.63 -1.80
C LYS A 68 -6.18 -31.50 -1.15
N ALA A 69 -5.32 -32.50 -1.31
CA ALA A 69 -3.95 -32.45 -0.78
C ALA A 69 -3.17 -31.27 -1.37
N ASP A 70 -3.37 -30.98 -2.66
CA ASP A 70 -2.74 -29.87 -3.35
C ASP A 70 -3.25 -28.50 -2.86
N VAL A 71 -4.55 -28.38 -2.63
CA VAL A 71 -5.16 -27.19 -2.02
C VAL A 71 -4.64 -26.98 -0.60
N ASP A 72 -4.56 -28.02 0.22
CA ASP A 72 -4.05 -27.94 1.59
C ASP A 72 -2.58 -27.48 1.60
N ARG A 73 -1.76 -28.01 0.69
CA ARG A 73 -0.36 -27.57 0.50
C ARG A 73 -0.27 -26.09 0.11
N LYS A 74 -1.09 -25.63 -0.84
CA LYS A 74 -1.13 -24.21 -1.24
C LYS A 74 -1.61 -23.30 -0.12
N ASN A 75 -2.60 -23.74 0.66
CA ASN A 75 -3.11 -22.99 1.80
C ASN A 75 -2.04 -22.83 2.89
N GLN A 76 -1.30 -23.91 3.19
CA GLN A 76 -0.18 -23.86 4.13
C GLN A 76 0.91 -22.88 3.66
N GLN A 77 1.33 -22.97 2.39
CA GLN A 77 2.30 -22.04 1.81
C GLN A 77 1.83 -20.58 1.89
N THR A 78 0.55 -20.34 1.58
CA THR A 78 -0.03 -18.99 1.63
C THR A 78 -0.05 -18.45 3.06
N ALA A 79 -0.42 -19.28 4.05
CA ALA A 79 -0.40 -18.91 5.45
C ALA A 79 1.00 -18.55 5.96
N GLU A 80 2.03 -19.29 5.52
CA GLU A 80 3.42 -18.98 5.85
C GLU A 80 3.89 -17.65 5.24
N ILE A 81 3.53 -17.38 3.98
CA ILE A 81 3.85 -16.12 3.31
C ILE A 81 3.18 -14.94 4.03
N LEU A 82 1.88 -15.05 4.34
CA LEU A 82 1.17 -14.01 5.09
C LEU A 82 1.78 -13.76 6.46
N LYS A 83 2.19 -14.83 7.17
CA LYS A 83 2.86 -14.71 8.47
C LYS A 83 4.19 -13.96 8.35
N ARG A 84 5.01 -14.28 7.34
CA ARG A 84 6.29 -13.57 7.08
C ARG A 84 6.06 -12.11 6.72
N GLN A 85 5.10 -11.83 5.85
CA GLN A 85 4.74 -10.46 5.48
C GLN A 85 4.25 -9.66 6.69
N GLY A 86 3.41 -10.25 7.54
CA GLY A 86 2.96 -9.62 8.77
C GLY A 86 4.12 -9.27 9.71
N ALA A 87 5.08 -10.19 9.89
CA ALA A 87 6.27 -9.94 10.70
C ALA A 87 7.13 -8.80 10.12
N GLN A 88 7.34 -8.79 8.80
CA GLN A 88 8.09 -7.74 8.11
C GLN A 88 7.41 -6.36 8.22
N LEU A 89 6.08 -6.31 8.15
CA LEU A 89 5.34 -5.05 8.31
C LEU A 89 5.51 -4.46 9.71
N VAL A 90 5.45 -5.30 10.75
CA VAL A 90 5.67 -4.86 12.14
C VAL A 90 7.10 -4.37 12.34
N GLU A 91 8.08 -5.07 11.78
CA GLU A 91 9.48 -4.65 11.81
C GLU A 91 9.69 -3.31 11.10
N LEU A 92 9.13 -3.14 9.90
CA LEU A 92 9.21 -1.91 9.12
C LEU A 92 8.53 -0.74 9.84
N GLU A 93 7.38 -0.96 10.49
CA GLU A 93 6.71 0.06 11.28
C GLU A 93 7.58 0.53 12.46
N ASN A 94 8.25 -0.40 13.15
CA ASN A 94 9.16 -0.08 14.25
C ASN A 94 10.39 0.70 13.75
N LEU A 95 11.01 0.25 12.66
CA LEU A 95 12.13 0.95 12.02
C LEU A 95 11.73 2.36 11.57
N TYR A 96 10.54 2.51 10.99
CA TYR A 96 10.01 3.81 10.58
C TYR A 96 9.82 4.74 11.80
N LYS A 97 9.24 4.27 12.89
CA LYS A 97 9.10 5.06 14.13
C LYS A 97 10.47 5.48 14.69
N GLN A 98 11.46 4.59 14.68
CA GLN A 98 12.83 4.90 15.11
C GLN A 98 13.48 5.96 14.20
N GLU A 99 13.35 5.81 12.89
CA GLU A 99 13.84 6.78 11.91
C GLU A 99 13.21 8.15 12.15
N GLN A 100 11.90 8.23 12.37
CA GLN A 100 11.21 9.49 12.66
C GLN A 100 11.76 10.17 13.92
N VAL A 101 12.05 9.41 14.98
CA VAL A 101 12.67 9.94 16.21
C VAL A 101 14.09 10.45 15.93
N LEU A 102 14.90 9.67 15.20
CA LEU A 102 16.26 10.08 14.85
C LEU A 102 16.28 11.31 13.95
N ARG A 103 15.38 11.39 12.97
CA ARG A 103 15.22 12.53 12.08
C ARG A 103 14.91 13.80 12.87
N LYS A 104 13.95 13.74 13.80
CA LYS A 104 13.66 14.85 14.72
C LYS A 104 14.89 15.24 15.53
N ARG A 105 15.60 14.25 16.09
CA ARG A 105 16.83 14.50 16.87
C ARG A 105 17.91 15.19 16.05
N TYR A 106 18.26 14.67 14.87
CA TYR A 106 19.30 15.26 14.02
C TYR A 106 18.91 16.64 13.51
N TYR A 107 17.64 16.82 13.16
CA TYR A 107 17.12 18.11 12.77
C TYR A 107 17.33 19.16 13.88
N ASN A 108 16.94 18.83 15.11
CA ASN A 108 17.14 19.72 16.26
C ASN A 108 18.63 20.00 16.53
N THR A 109 19.50 19.00 16.40
CA THR A 109 20.95 19.18 16.55
C THR A 109 21.52 20.15 15.51
N ILE A 110 21.13 20.01 14.23
CA ILE A 110 21.58 20.89 13.16
C ILE A 110 21.08 22.32 13.42
N GLU A 111 19.84 22.48 13.85
CA GLU A 111 19.30 23.81 14.16
C GLU A 111 19.95 24.44 15.40
N ASP A 112 20.24 23.67 16.45
CA ASP A 112 21.01 24.16 17.60
C ASP A 112 22.42 24.57 17.20
N MET A 113 23.07 23.85 16.28
CA MET A 113 24.39 24.20 15.74
C MET A 113 24.38 25.49 14.93
N LYS A 114 23.26 25.85 14.28
CA LYS A 114 23.09 27.14 13.59
C LYS A 114 22.86 28.31 14.55
N GLY A 115 22.61 28.04 15.83
CA GLY A 115 22.34 29.04 16.85
C GLY A 115 20.85 29.32 17.03
N LYS A 116 20.43 29.49 18.29
CA LYS A 116 19.02 29.74 18.68
C LYS A 116 18.48 31.10 18.23
N ILE A 117 19.37 32.05 17.97
CA ILE A 117 19.05 33.37 17.44
C ILE A 117 19.84 33.51 16.15
N ARG A 118 19.12 33.76 15.05
CA ARG A 118 19.70 34.01 13.73
C ARG A 118 19.27 35.39 13.25
N VAL A 119 20.23 36.14 12.73
CA VAL A 119 20.04 37.49 12.21
C VAL A 119 20.27 37.46 10.71
N PHE A 120 19.20 37.67 9.95
CA PHE A 120 19.27 37.78 8.49
C PHE A 120 19.23 39.25 8.08
N CYS A 121 20.04 39.60 7.09
CA CYS A 121 19.97 40.90 6.44
C CYS A 121 19.27 40.74 5.08
N ARG A 122 18.33 41.64 4.77
CA ARG A 122 17.69 41.69 3.46
C ARG A 122 17.83 43.07 2.86
N LEU A 123 18.48 43.15 1.70
CA LEU A 123 18.51 44.33 0.86
C LEU A 123 17.25 44.35 0.00
N ARG A 124 16.48 45.44 0.03
CA ARG A 124 15.39 45.62 -0.91
C ARG A 124 15.91 46.25 -2.21
N PRO A 125 15.29 45.98 -3.36
CA PRO A 125 15.53 46.77 -4.56
C PRO A 125 15.16 48.24 -4.34
N LEU A 126 15.77 49.12 -5.13
CA LEU A 126 15.36 50.52 -5.24
C LEU A 126 13.92 50.57 -5.78
N SER A 127 13.13 51.48 -5.24
CA SER A 127 11.78 51.76 -5.71
C SER A 127 11.81 52.62 -6.97
N ASP A 128 10.73 52.60 -7.75
CA ASP A 128 10.61 53.40 -8.97
C ASP A 128 10.85 54.89 -8.74
N LYS A 129 10.44 55.39 -7.56
CA LYS A 129 10.70 56.78 -7.15
C LYS A 129 12.20 57.04 -6.97
N GLU A 130 12.90 56.17 -6.24
CA GLU A 130 14.35 56.31 -6.01
C GLU A 130 15.13 56.21 -7.32
N LEU A 131 14.72 55.31 -8.23
CA LEU A 131 15.27 55.22 -9.58
C LEU A 131 15.03 56.49 -10.39
N SER A 132 13.84 57.11 -10.28
CA SER A 132 13.53 58.38 -10.96
C SER A 132 14.34 59.57 -10.45
N PHE A 133 14.81 59.49 -9.20
CA PHE A 133 15.73 60.47 -8.60
C PHE A 133 17.22 60.12 -8.81
N GLU A 134 17.51 59.10 -9.64
CA GLU A 134 18.87 58.61 -9.91
C GLU A 134 19.64 58.21 -8.63
N GLU A 135 18.92 57.78 -7.59
CA GLU A 135 19.56 57.27 -6.38
C GLU A 135 20.32 55.97 -6.66
N LYS A 136 21.42 55.76 -5.93
CA LYS A 136 22.30 54.60 -6.09
C LYS A 136 22.30 53.76 -4.83
N ASN A 137 22.30 52.45 -5.00
CA ASN A 137 22.52 51.53 -3.88
C ASN A 137 23.98 51.67 -3.41
N ILE A 138 24.17 52.15 -2.18
CA ILE A 138 25.49 52.31 -1.56
C ILE A 138 25.93 51.05 -0.79
N VAL A 139 25.06 50.06 -0.67
CA VAL A 139 25.32 48.82 0.07
C VAL A 139 25.52 47.67 -0.92
N CYS A 140 26.56 46.88 -0.72
CA CYS A 140 26.81 45.67 -1.48
C CYS A 140 26.90 44.44 -0.57
N SER A 141 26.60 43.27 -1.13
CA SER A 141 26.76 41.97 -0.50
C SER A 141 27.89 41.22 -1.22
N PRO A 142 29.15 41.26 -0.72
CA PRO A 142 30.28 40.58 -1.37
C PRO A 142 30.11 39.06 -1.42
N ASP A 143 29.39 38.52 -0.44
CA ASP A 143 29.04 37.11 -0.30
C ASP A 143 27.67 36.99 0.40
N GLU A 144 27.26 35.76 0.68
CA GLU A 144 25.94 35.45 1.25
C GLU A 144 25.84 35.69 2.77
N PHE A 145 26.88 36.22 3.42
CA PHE A 145 26.96 36.45 4.87
C PHE A 145 27.36 37.88 5.22
N THR A 146 27.93 38.61 4.27
CA THR A 146 28.57 39.90 4.51
C THR A 146 27.84 41.02 3.78
N ILE A 147 27.61 42.12 4.50
CA ILE A 147 27.21 43.41 3.93
C ILE A 147 28.37 44.39 4.05
N ALA A 148 28.69 45.07 2.96
CA ALA A 148 29.69 46.13 2.92
C ALA A 148 29.07 47.46 2.46
N HIS A 149 29.51 48.56 3.06
CA HIS A 149 29.08 49.91 2.70
C HIS A 149 30.25 50.90 2.87
N PRO A 150 30.27 52.02 2.12
CA PRO A 150 31.24 53.07 2.31
C PRO A 150 31.24 53.59 3.76
N TRP A 151 32.42 53.70 4.32
CA TRP A 151 32.65 54.33 5.62
C TRP A 151 33.90 55.22 5.51
N LYS A 152 34.12 56.10 6.47
CA LYS A 152 35.15 57.16 6.49
C LYS A 152 36.47 56.79 5.77
N ASP A 153 37.04 57.75 5.04
CA ASP A 153 38.38 57.71 4.42
C ASP A 153 38.68 56.41 3.64
N GLU A 154 37.86 56.14 2.62
CA GLU A 154 38.01 55.05 1.62
C GLU A 154 37.93 53.61 2.13
N LYS A 155 37.75 53.36 3.44
CA LYS A 155 37.57 52.00 3.96
C LYS A 155 36.09 51.61 3.97
N SER A 156 35.76 50.52 3.28
CA SER A 156 34.43 49.92 3.40
C SER A 156 34.26 49.29 4.78
N LYS A 157 33.10 49.51 5.42
CA LYS A 157 32.74 48.86 6.68
C LYS A 157 31.89 47.65 6.39
N GLN A 158 32.28 46.51 6.98
CA GLN A 158 31.62 45.23 6.80
C GLN A 158 30.84 44.82 8.05
N HIS A 159 29.72 44.13 7.81
CA HIS A 159 28.86 43.55 8.83
C HIS A 159 28.53 42.12 8.42
N ILE A 160 28.73 41.17 9.34
CA ILE A 160 28.50 39.74 9.12
C ILE A 160 27.17 39.34 9.77
N TYR A 161 26.39 38.55 9.05
CA TYR A 161 25.08 38.03 9.40
C TYR A 161 25.03 36.52 9.17
N ASP A 162 23.99 35.85 9.66
CA ASP A 162 23.78 34.42 9.40
C ASP A 162 23.38 34.13 7.94
N ARG A 163 22.80 35.15 7.28
CA ARG A 163 22.47 35.14 5.85
C ARG A 163 22.22 36.57 5.37
N VAL A 164 22.64 36.87 4.15
CA VAL A 164 22.38 38.12 3.44
C VAL A 164 21.60 37.80 2.17
N PHE A 165 20.41 38.39 2.06
CA PHE A 165 19.58 38.36 0.87
C PHE A 165 19.76 39.68 0.11
N ASP A 166 20.19 39.58 -1.13
CA ASP A 166 20.37 40.74 -1.99
C ASP A 166 19.04 41.25 -2.57
N ALA A 167 19.12 42.32 -3.37
CA ALA A 167 17.94 42.92 -3.99
C ALA A 167 17.24 42.01 -5.02
N ASN A 168 17.92 40.97 -5.51
CA ASN A 168 17.39 40.02 -6.49
C ASN A 168 16.72 38.81 -5.84
N THR A 169 16.99 38.59 -4.55
CA THR A 169 16.45 37.46 -3.81
C THR A 169 14.92 37.56 -3.70
N SER A 170 14.25 36.52 -4.19
CA SER A 170 12.80 36.40 -4.19
C SER A 170 12.21 36.09 -2.81
N GLN A 171 10.90 36.31 -2.65
CA GLN A 171 10.18 35.92 -1.43
C GLN A 171 10.17 34.40 -1.24
N GLU A 172 10.25 33.63 -2.33
CA GLU A 172 10.30 32.17 -2.30
C GLU A 172 11.62 31.70 -1.68
N GLU A 173 12.75 32.25 -2.15
CA GLU A 173 14.08 31.89 -1.65
C GLU A 173 14.23 32.25 -0.16
N ILE A 174 13.75 33.43 0.24
CA ILE A 174 13.73 33.84 1.66
C ILE A 174 12.86 32.88 2.49
N PHE A 175 11.73 32.44 1.94
CA PHE A 175 10.88 31.48 2.62
C PHE A 175 11.55 30.11 2.74
N GLU A 176 12.21 29.59 1.70
CA GLU A 176 12.88 28.30 1.77
C GLU A 176 13.95 28.27 2.86
N ASP A 177 14.71 29.37 3.02
CA ASP A 177 15.69 29.55 4.08
C ASP A 177 15.09 29.67 5.48
N THR A 178 13.78 29.94 5.62
CA THR A 178 13.06 30.07 6.90
C THR A 178 12.02 28.99 7.14
N LYS A 179 11.73 28.14 6.14
CA LYS A 179 10.71 27.09 6.17
C LYS A 179 10.92 26.08 7.28
N TYR A 180 12.18 25.83 7.62
CA TYR A 180 12.59 24.99 8.74
C TYR A 180 11.95 25.45 10.06
N LEU A 181 11.72 26.75 10.25
CA LEU A 181 11.07 27.29 11.44
C LEU A 181 9.61 26.83 11.58
N VAL A 182 8.92 26.60 10.46
CA VAL A 182 7.56 26.04 10.48
C VAL A 182 7.59 24.61 11.01
N GLN A 183 8.54 23.80 10.56
CA GLN A 183 8.71 22.43 11.03
C GLN A 183 9.07 22.40 12.53
N SER A 184 9.98 23.28 12.98
CA SER A 184 10.33 23.40 14.41
C SER A 184 9.11 23.72 15.28
N ALA A 185 8.21 24.60 14.80
CA ALA A 185 6.97 24.91 15.50
C ALA A 185 6.03 23.70 15.61
N VAL A 186 5.90 22.90 14.54
CA VAL A 186 5.11 21.65 14.54
C VAL A 186 5.72 20.61 15.48
N ASP A 187 7.05 20.57 15.58
CA ASP A 187 7.75 19.66 16.49
C ASP A 187 7.73 20.11 17.96
N GLY A 188 7.03 21.20 18.28
CA GLY A 188 6.76 21.66 19.65
C GLY A 188 7.72 22.73 20.17
N TYR A 189 8.50 23.35 19.29
CA TYR A 189 9.38 24.47 19.67
C TYR A 189 8.69 25.82 19.51
N ASN A 190 9.02 26.74 20.42
CA ASN A 190 8.58 28.13 20.29
C ASN A 190 9.46 28.85 19.26
N VAL A 191 8.81 29.39 18.24
CA VAL A 191 9.46 30.07 17.11
C VAL A 191 8.94 31.50 17.02
N CYS A 192 9.85 32.46 16.83
CA CYS A 192 9.51 33.86 16.63
C CYS A 192 10.29 34.42 15.44
N ILE A 193 9.58 35.04 14.51
CA ILE A 193 10.15 35.80 13.39
C ILE A 193 9.66 37.23 13.53
N PHE A 194 10.59 38.18 13.52
CA PHE A 194 10.28 39.60 13.51
C PHE A 194 11.15 40.29 12.46
N ALA A 195 10.60 41.35 11.87
CA ALA A 195 11.33 42.18 10.91
C ALA A 195 11.70 43.50 11.57
N TYR A 196 12.97 43.90 11.42
CA TYR A 196 13.50 45.16 11.97
C TYR A 196 14.06 46.05 10.86
N GLY A 197 13.97 47.37 11.04
CA GLY A 197 14.45 48.36 10.09
C GLY A 197 13.60 49.63 10.07
N GLN A 198 14.08 50.67 9.39
CA GLN A 198 13.36 51.95 9.24
C GLN A 198 12.09 51.83 8.39
N THR A 199 11.23 52.85 8.41
CA THR A 199 10.09 52.94 7.49
C THR A 199 10.58 52.91 6.04
N GLY A 200 9.88 52.16 5.19
CA GLY A 200 10.28 51.96 3.79
C GLY A 200 11.38 50.90 3.58
N SER A 201 11.94 50.28 4.62
CA SER A 201 12.99 49.25 4.44
C SER A 201 12.50 47.87 3.97
N GLY A 202 11.19 47.72 3.73
CA GLY A 202 10.61 46.46 3.25
C GLY A 202 10.13 45.47 4.32
N LYS A 203 10.06 45.84 5.61
CA LYS A 203 9.55 44.96 6.69
C LYS A 203 8.21 44.30 6.38
N THR A 204 7.20 45.11 6.05
CA THR A 204 5.85 44.64 5.72
C THR A 204 5.85 43.76 4.47
N PHE A 205 6.67 44.11 3.47
CA PHE A 205 6.83 43.32 2.27
C PHE A 205 7.49 41.96 2.58
N THR A 206 8.50 41.87 3.43
CA THR A 206 9.07 40.58 3.85
C THR A 206 8.07 39.71 4.59
N ILE A 207 7.35 40.28 5.55
CA ILE A 207 6.43 39.51 6.42
C ILE A 207 5.16 39.10 5.67
N TYR A 208 4.48 40.03 5.00
CA TYR A 208 3.19 39.77 4.36
C TYR A 208 3.30 39.68 2.84
N GLY A 209 4.20 40.43 2.22
CA GLY A 209 4.34 40.50 0.76
C GLY A 209 3.20 41.26 0.11
N SER A 210 2.92 40.89 -1.14
CA SER A 210 1.77 41.34 -1.91
C SER A 210 0.94 40.15 -2.39
N ASP A 211 -0.25 40.40 -2.94
CA ASP A 211 -1.13 39.34 -3.43
C ASP A 211 -0.45 38.44 -4.48
N ASN A 212 0.34 39.04 -5.37
CA ASN A 212 1.08 38.33 -6.41
C ASN A 212 2.45 37.81 -5.96
N ASN A 213 2.96 38.29 -4.82
CA ASN A 213 4.26 37.91 -4.29
C ASN A 213 4.20 37.77 -2.75
N PRO A 214 3.56 36.69 -2.25
CA PRO A 214 3.31 36.51 -0.83
C PRO A 214 4.61 36.45 -0.03
N GLY A 215 4.60 37.02 1.17
CA GLY A 215 5.73 37.02 2.11
C GLY A 215 5.76 35.81 3.03
N LEU A 216 6.53 35.92 4.11
CA LEU A 216 6.76 34.82 5.06
C LEU A 216 5.47 34.31 5.72
N THR A 217 4.60 35.19 6.22
CA THR A 217 3.37 34.79 6.94
C THR A 217 2.41 33.97 6.09
N PRO A 218 1.97 34.39 4.89
CA PRO A 218 1.07 33.58 4.07
C PRO A 218 1.71 32.26 3.63
N ARG A 219 3.02 32.25 3.34
CA ARG A 219 3.76 31.03 2.95
C ARG A 219 3.88 30.05 4.11
N ALA A 220 4.27 30.53 5.29
CA ALA A 220 4.35 29.73 6.51
C ALA A 220 2.99 29.15 6.90
N THR A 221 1.92 29.93 6.73
CA THR A 221 0.55 29.47 6.99
C THR A 221 0.16 28.34 6.04
N SER A 222 0.43 28.49 4.74
CA SER A 222 0.18 27.45 3.74
C SER A 222 0.96 26.17 4.02
N GLU A 223 2.26 26.30 4.35
CA GLU A 223 3.12 25.18 4.71
C GLU A 223 2.62 24.47 5.98
N LEU A 224 2.21 25.23 7.00
CA LEU A 224 1.64 24.68 8.21
C LEU A 224 0.41 23.82 7.88
N PHE A 225 -0.55 24.33 7.11
CA PHE A 225 -1.72 23.55 6.69
C PHE A 225 -1.35 22.31 5.87
N ARG A 226 -0.30 22.38 5.05
CA ARG A 226 0.23 21.23 4.31
C ARG A 226 0.73 20.13 5.25
N VAL A 227 1.50 20.50 6.28
CA VAL A 227 2.00 19.57 7.31
C VAL A 227 0.84 19.01 8.13
N ILE A 228 -0.13 19.84 8.53
CA ILE A 228 -1.33 19.42 9.26
C ILE A 228 -2.10 18.35 8.47
N LYS A 229 -2.33 18.57 7.17
CA LYS A 229 -3.07 17.62 6.32
C LYS A 229 -2.34 16.28 6.18
N ARG A 230 -1.00 16.30 6.15
CA ARG A 230 -0.17 15.09 6.09
C ARG A 230 -0.26 14.27 7.39
N ASP A 231 -0.32 14.93 8.55
CA ASP A 231 -0.30 14.31 9.87
C ASP A 231 -1.63 14.42 10.63
N GLY A 232 -2.76 14.48 9.90
CA GLY A 232 -4.08 14.91 10.40
C GLY A 232 -4.68 14.19 11.60
N ASN A 233 -4.13 13.05 12.02
CA ASN A 233 -4.56 12.29 13.20
C ASN A 233 -3.63 12.45 14.43
N LYS A 234 -2.55 13.23 14.33
CA LYS A 234 -1.50 13.28 15.38
C LYS A 234 -1.52 14.55 16.25
N TYR A 235 -2.07 15.65 15.77
CA TYR A 235 -1.88 16.96 16.40
C TYR A 235 -3.18 17.79 16.42
N SER A 236 -3.37 18.59 17.47
CA SER A 236 -4.42 19.62 17.57
C SER A 236 -3.80 21.00 17.37
N PHE A 237 -4.42 21.84 16.54
CA PHE A 237 -3.90 23.16 16.19
C PHE A 237 -4.91 24.25 16.55
N SER A 238 -4.42 25.37 17.07
CA SER A 238 -5.19 26.59 17.29
C SER A 238 -4.46 27.76 16.63
N LEU A 239 -5.08 28.40 15.64
CA LEU A 239 -4.55 29.58 14.97
C LEU A 239 -5.23 30.85 15.49
N LYS A 240 -4.44 31.85 15.87
CA LYS A 240 -4.92 33.20 16.22
C LYS A 240 -4.22 34.23 15.34
N ILE A 241 -5.00 35.00 14.59
CA ILE A 241 -4.50 36.07 13.73
C ILE A 241 -4.85 37.40 14.40
N TYR A 242 -3.84 38.22 14.65
CA TYR A 242 -4.03 39.58 15.16
C TYR A 242 -3.81 40.57 14.02
N GLY A 243 -4.91 41.02 13.41
CA GLY A 243 -4.88 42.05 12.38
C GLY A 243 -4.87 43.44 13.02
N GLY A 244 -3.71 44.10 13.03
CA GLY A 244 -3.65 45.53 13.24
C GLY A 244 -3.98 46.23 11.93
N ALA A 245 -5.12 46.93 11.86
CA ALA A 245 -5.36 47.88 10.78
C ALA A 245 -4.29 48.98 10.87
N LEU A 246 -3.23 48.87 10.06
CA LEU A 246 -2.39 50.00 9.73
C LEU A 246 -3.23 50.86 8.79
N SER A 247 -4.04 51.73 9.39
CA SER A 247 -4.73 52.81 8.69
C SER A 247 -3.71 53.58 7.86
N ARG A 248 -4.10 53.81 6.60
CA ARG A 248 -3.37 54.56 5.58
C ARG A 248 -2.79 55.88 6.08
#